data_AF-X1KCT4-F1
#
_entry.id   AF-X1KCT4-F1
#
_cell.length_a   1.000
_cell.length_b   1.000
_cell.length_c   1.000
_cell.angle_alpha   90.00
_cell.angle_beta   90.00
_cell.angle_gamma   90.00
#
_symmetry.space_group_name_H-M   'P 1'
#
loop_
_entity.id
_entity.type
_entity.pdbx_description
1 polymer ?
#
loop_
_entity_poly.entity_id
_entity_poly.type
_entity_poly.pdbx_seq_one_letter_code
_entity_poly.pdbx_strand_id
1 'polypeptide(L)' 'PSPKGEKLDPTKKEEPYYWRVKAIDSASNESQWSAPGSFYVGGFLWPGRIIYLWWALSVVGAVFFGYWLGKRRAYYSY' A
#
# COMPACT_ATOMS: atom_id res chain seq x y z
N PRO A 1 -15.81 -13.41 -23.77
CA PRO A 1 -14.98 -13.89 -22.64
C PRO A 1 -13.71 -13.04 -22.50
N SER A 2 -13.60 -12.23 -21.44
CA SER A 2 -12.34 -11.54 -21.14
C SER A 2 -11.25 -12.58 -20.90
N PRO A 3 -10.07 -12.48 -21.51
CA PRO A 3 -8.96 -13.35 -21.18
C PRO A 3 -8.71 -13.23 -19.66
N LYS A 4 -8.59 -14.37 -18.97
CA LYS A 4 -8.23 -14.34 -17.55
C LYS A 4 -6.84 -13.70 -17.48
N GLY A 5 -6.74 -12.51 -16.89
CA GLY A 5 -5.46 -11.84 -16.73
C GLY A 5 -4.53 -12.69 -15.88
N GLU A 6 -3.33 -12.96 -16.38
CA GLU A 6 -2.26 -13.55 -15.59
C GLU A 6 -1.87 -12.59 -14.47
N LYS A 7 -1.65 -13.12 -13.27
CA LYS A 7 -1.25 -12.32 -12.11
C LYS A 7 0.26 -12.17 -12.13
N LEU A 8 0.74 -10.93 -12.17
CA LEU A 8 2.16 -10.61 -12.13
C LEU A 8 2.72 -10.72 -10.71
N ASP A 9 3.97 -11.14 -10.61
CA ASP A 9 4.70 -11.21 -9.35
C ASP A 9 5.05 -9.80 -8.83
N PRO A 10 5.19 -9.59 -7.51
CA PRO A 10 5.64 -8.33 -6.98
C PRO A 10 7.07 -7.98 -7.42
N THR A 11 7.27 -6.73 -7.85
CA THR A 11 8.54 -6.14 -8.26
C THR A 11 9.18 -5.32 -7.15
N LYS A 12 10.51 -5.22 -7.17
CA LYS A 12 11.25 -4.23 -6.38
C LYS A 12 11.34 -2.91 -7.14
N LYS A 13 11.71 -1.81 -6.46
CA LYS A 13 11.81 -0.50 -7.10
C LYS A 13 12.94 -0.43 -8.14
N GLU A 14 13.93 -1.29 -8.00
CA GLU A 14 15.11 -1.39 -8.85
C GLU A 14 14.84 -2.18 -10.13
N GLU A 15 13.75 -2.95 -10.18
CA GLU A 15 13.41 -3.87 -11.29
C GLU A 15 11.91 -3.77 -11.65
N PRO A 16 11.46 -2.69 -12.31
CA PRO A 16 10.06 -2.55 -12.75
C PRO A 16 9.71 -3.48 -13.91
N TYR A 17 8.41 -3.69 -14.12
CA TYR A 17 7.91 -4.22 -15.38
C TYR A 17 7.87 -3.12 -16.44
N TYR A 18 8.18 -3.51 -17.68
CA TYR A 18 8.09 -2.64 -18.85
C TYR A 18 7.01 -3.13 -19.81
N TRP A 19 6.34 -2.19 -20.48
CA TRP A 19 5.34 -2.49 -21.49
C TRP A 19 5.42 -1.51 -22.66
N ARG A 20 4.90 -1.93 -23.81
CA ARG A 20 4.76 -1.12 -25.02
C ARG A 20 3.55 -1.58 -25.81
N VAL A 21 2.99 -0.70 -26.63
CA VAL A 21 1.81 -0.97 -27.46
C VAL A 21 2.13 -0.68 -28.92
N LYS A 22 1.56 -1.45 -29.84
CA LYS A 22 1.55 -1.17 -31.28
C LYS A 22 0.14 -1.40 -31.83
N ALA A 23 -0.19 -0.73 -32.93
CA ALA A 23 -1.42 -0.97 -33.66
C ALA A 23 -1.19 -2.04 -34.74
N ILE A 24 -2.23 -2.83 -35.01
CA ILE A 24 -2.30 -3.76 -36.13
C ILE A 24 -3.62 -3.47 -36.84
N ASP A 25 -3.59 -3.18 -38.14
CA ASP A 25 -4.79 -2.92 -38.94
C ASP A 25 -5.46 -4.21 -39.45
N SER A 26 -6.60 -4.09 -40.14
CA SER A 26 -7.33 -5.25 -40.66
C SER A 26 -6.60 -6.00 -41.78
N ALA A 27 -5.60 -5.38 -42.41
CA ALA A 27 -4.75 -5.99 -43.42
C ALA A 27 -3.48 -6.61 -42.80
N SER A 28 -3.40 -6.69 -41.47
CA SER A 28 -2.24 -7.17 -40.71
C SER A 28 -0.97 -6.30 -40.84
N ASN A 29 -1.09 -5.03 -41.23
CA ASN A 29 0.03 -4.11 -41.15
C ASN A 29 0.26 -3.67 -39.71
N GLU A 30 1.52 -3.58 -39.30
CA GLU A 30 1.91 -3.20 -37.95
C GLU A 30 2.49 -1.78 -37.90
N SER A 31 2.09 -1.01 -36.89
CA SER A 31 2.74 0.27 -36.61
C SER A 31 4.10 0.07 -35.93
N GLN A 32 4.86 1.17 -35.80
CA GLN A 32 5.95 1.21 -34.83
C GLN A 32 5.42 1.00 -33.41
N TRP A 33 6.26 0.45 -32.54
CA TRP A 33 5.99 0.36 -31.10
C TRP A 33 5.97 1.75 -30.47
N SER A 34 5.12 1.93 -29.45
CA SER A 34 5.17 3.10 -28.57
C SER A 34 6.50 3.18 -27.83
N ALA A 35 6.79 4.37 -27.27
CA ALA A 35 7.80 4.48 -26.23
C ALA A 35 7.49 3.51 -25.06
N PRO A 36 8.51 2.97 -24.39
CA PRO A 36 8.31 2.03 -23.30
C PRO A 36 7.70 2.75 -22.08
N GLY A 37 6.64 2.18 -21.51
CA GLY A 37 6.13 2.52 -20.19
C GLY A 37 6.69 1.56 -19.13
N SER A 38 6.67 1.99 -17.86
CA SER A 38 7.06 1.13 -16.74
C SER A 38 6.08 1.25 -15.57
N PHE A 39 5.96 0.19 -14.77
CA PHE A 39 5.18 0.17 -13.53
C PHE A 39 5.75 -0.84 -12.54
N TYR A 40 5.34 -0.69 -11.28
CA TYR A 40 5.69 -1.58 -10.18
C TYR A 40 4.46 -2.36 -9.74
N VAL A 41 4.63 -3.65 -9.51
CA VAL A 41 3.63 -4.53 -8.89
C VAL A 41 4.05 -4.74 -7.45
N GLY A 42 3.15 -4.49 -6.51
CA GLY A 42 3.50 -4.51 -5.09
C GLY A 42 4.02 -3.17 -4.60
N GLY A 43 3.58 -2.81 -3.41
CA GLY A 43 3.83 -1.51 -2.79
C GLY A 43 3.46 -1.59 -1.33
N PHE A 44 4.15 -0.78 -0.52
CA PHE A 44 4.15 -0.77 0.94
C PHE A 44 2.76 -0.97 1.54
N LEU A 45 2.44 -2.23 1.82
CA LEU A 45 1.36 -2.60 2.70
C LEU A 45 1.86 -2.20 4.08
N TRP A 46 1.23 -1.20 4.70
CA TRP A 46 0.89 -1.46 6.09
C TRP A 46 0.09 -2.75 6.07
N PRO A 47 0.62 -3.86 6.58
CA PRO A 47 -0.14 -5.10 6.60
C PRO A 47 -1.40 -4.74 7.38
N GLY A 48 -2.58 -4.95 6.80
CA GLY A 48 -3.84 -4.47 7.36
C GLY A 48 -4.12 -4.92 8.80
N ARG A 49 -3.30 -5.82 9.36
CA ARG A 49 -3.30 -6.24 10.77
C ARG A 49 -2.41 -5.40 11.71
N ILE A 50 -1.31 -4.82 11.23
CA ILE A 50 -0.37 -4.04 12.07
C ILE A 50 -1.00 -2.71 12.51
N ILE A 51 -1.91 -2.14 11.71
CA ILE A 51 -2.60 -0.90 12.10
C ILE A 51 -3.44 -1.07 13.37
N TYR A 52 -4.04 -2.24 13.59
CA TYR A 52 -4.81 -2.52 14.81
C TYR A 52 -3.92 -2.63 16.03
N LEU A 53 -2.68 -3.11 15.89
CA LEU A 53 -1.71 -3.13 16.99
C LEU A 53 -1.34 -1.69 17.41
N TRP A 54 -1.15 -0.78 16.45
CA TRP A 54 -0.89 0.64 16.75
C TRP A 54 -2.10 1.34 17.39
N TRP A 55 -3.32 1.04 16.94
CA TRP A 55 -4.54 1.55 17.59
C TRP A 55 -4.70 1.01 19.01
N ALA A 56 -4.48 -0.29 19.23
CA ALA A 56 -4.56 -0.90 20.55
C ALA A 56 -3.51 -0.29 21.52
N LEU A 57 -2.27 -0.13 21.08
CA LEU A 57 -1.21 0.51 21.88
C LEU A 57 -1.54 1.97 22.20
N SER A 58 -2.11 2.71 21.25
CA SER A 58 -2.52 4.10 21.45
C SER A 58 -3.64 4.23 22.48
N VAL A 59 -4.65 3.35 22.41
CA VAL A 59 -5.76 3.32 23.38
C VAL A 59 -5.26 2.97 24.77
N VAL A 60 -4.41 1.95 24.90
CA VAL A 60 -3.82 1.56 26.20
C VAL A 60 -2.99 2.70 26.79
N GLY A 61 -2.18 3.38 25.97
CA GLY A 61 -1.39 4.54 26.39
C GLY A 61 -2.25 5.69 26.89
N ALA A 62 -3.33 6.03 26.18
CA ALA A 62 -4.25 7.10 26.58
C ALA A 62 -4.96 6.79 27.91
N VAL A 63 -5.41 5.54 28.11
CA VAL A 63 -6.03 5.09 29.36
C VAL A 63 -5.04 5.17 30.53
N PHE A 64 -3.82 4.67 30.34
CA PHE A 64 -2.76 4.74 31.35
C PHE A 64 -2.42 6.19 31.70
N PHE A 65 -2.26 7.05 30.70
CA PHE A 65 -1.94 8.46 30.90
C PHE A 65 -3.04 9.22 31.65
N GLY A 66 -4.31 8.98 31.29
CA GLY A 66 -5.46 9.54 32.01
C GLY A 66 -5.52 9.08 33.47
N TYR A 67 -5.31 7.79 33.72
CA TYR A 67 -5.25 7.23 35.07
C TYR A 67 -4.12 7.86 35.93
N TRP A 68 -2.94 8.03 35.34
CA TRP A 68 -1.78 8.63 36.01
C TRP A 68 -1.98 10.11 36.33
N LEU A 69 -2.60 10.88 35.42
CA LEU A 69 -2.97 12.28 35.67
C LEU A 69 -4.04 12.40 36.78
N GLY A 70 -5.00 11.48 36.82
CA GLY A 70 -6.03 11.42 37.86
C GLY A 70 -5.42 11.20 39.25
N LYS A 71 -4.49 10.25 39.38
CA LYS A 71 -3.78 10.00 40.64
C LYS A 71 -2.95 11.19 41.12
N ARG A 72 -2.36 11.98 40.21
CA ARG A 72 -1.54 13.14 40.57
C ARG A 72 -2.36 14.33 41.11
N ARG A 73 -3.64 14.46 40.73
CA ARG A 73 -4.49 15.57 41.18
C ARG A 73 -5.22 15.31 42.50
N ALA A 74 -5.29 14.06 42.95
CA ALA A 74 -5.98 13.69 44.20
C ALA A 74 -5.24 14.12 45.50
N TYR A 75 -4.02 14.67 45.40
CA TYR A 75 -3.22 15.08 46.56
C TYR A 75 -3.37 16.55 46.97
N TYR A 76 -4.22 17.35 46.31
CA TYR A 76 -4.35 18.80 46.56
C TYR A 76 -5.66 19.22 47.25
N SER A 77 -6.42 18.30 47.84
CA SER A 77 -7.55 18.65 48.71
C SER A 77 -7.23 18.20 50.15
N TYR A 78 -6.48 19.04 50.87
CA TYR A 78 -6.36 19.00 52.33
C TYR A 78 -6.68 20.39 52.86
#